data_AF-A0AAU0L0I8-F1
#
_entry.id   AF-A0AAU0L0I8-F1
#
_cell.length_a   1.000
_cell.length_b   1.000
_cell.length_c   1.000
_cell.angle_alpha   90.00
_cell.angle_beta   90.00
_cell.angle_gamma   90.00
#
_symmetry.space_group_name_H-M   'P 1'
#
loop_
_entity.id
_entity.type
_entity.pdbx_description
1 polymer ?
#
loop_
_entity_poly.entity_id
_entity_poly.type
_entity_poly.pdbx_seq_one_letter_code
_entity_poly.pdbx_strand_id
1 'polypeptide(L)'
;MLTDQQKAFVQAIEELDLEQVKRLLASGLDPNFIDLEKGPPISILCDGLFQWWENVCEAYESGEPLTEEQKKQQLQVHLDILEELIQAKANLHLWDAEELYGPLWDAASSACVPVVQRLLEEKVDPNTRDEEGLTILSSISDLFFDCDYDEIDWSEALTEEKQTLELLRQHGAKMSKELT
;
A
#
# COMPACT_ATOMS: atom_id res chain seq x y z
N MET A 1 -5.58 -10.33 22.21
CA MET A 1 -4.53 -9.49 22.82
C MET A 1 -3.19 -9.97 22.29
N LEU A 2 -2.39 -9.04 21.74
CA LEU A 2 -1.08 -9.35 21.19
C LEU A 2 -0.07 -9.78 22.28
N THR A 3 0.84 -10.67 21.91
CA THR A 3 2.02 -11.00 22.73
C THR A 3 3.01 -9.82 22.74
N ASP A 4 3.94 -9.80 23.69
CA ASP A 4 4.97 -8.75 23.74
C ASP A 4 5.84 -8.74 22.48
N GLN A 5 6.07 -9.92 21.89
CA GLN A 5 6.79 -10.07 20.64
C GLN A 5 6.02 -9.48 19.45
N GLN A 6 4.70 -9.71 19.39
CA GLN A 6 3.83 -9.13 18.35
C GLN A 6 3.73 -7.61 18.48
N LYS A 7 3.63 -7.08 19.70
CA LYS A 7 3.65 -5.62 19.95
C LYS A 7 4.98 -4.99 19.51
N ALA A 8 6.09 -5.63 19.85
CA ALA A 8 7.41 -5.17 19.42
C ALA A 8 7.56 -5.23 17.88
N PHE A 9 6.90 -6.18 17.22
CA PHE A 9 6.88 -6.28 15.77
C PHE A 9 6.07 -5.17 15.10
N VAL A 10 4.87 -4.90 15.62
CA VAL A 10 4.05 -3.76 15.19
C VAL A 10 4.83 -2.45 15.32
N GLN A 11 5.41 -2.20 16.50
CA GLN A 11 6.21 -0.99 16.74
C GLN A 11 7.40 -0.90 15.78
N ALA A 12 8.10 -2.01 15.51
CA ALA A 12 9.24 -2.01 14.61
C ALA A 12 8.86 -1.67 13.15
N ILE A 13 7.66 -2.04 12.70
CA ILE A 13 7.15 -1.66 11.37
C ILE A 13 6.86 -0.17 11.34
N GLU A 14 6.14 0.36 12.34
CA GLU A 14 5.80 1.79 12.41
C GLU A 14 7.03 2.71 12.50
N GLU A 15 8.05 2.28 13.25
CA GLU A 15 9.31 3.01 13.38
C GLU A 15 10.27 2.77 12.20
N LEU A 16 9.88 1.94 11.23
CA LEU A 16 10.70 1.51 10.10
C LEU A 16 12.05 0.91 10.53
N ASP A 17 12.10 0.23 11.68
CA ASP A 17 13.26 -0.49 12.20
C ASP A 17 13.40 -1.85 11.51
N LEU A 18 13.93 -1.83 10.29
CA LEU A 18 14.22 -3.01 9.47
C LEU A 18 15.02 -4.08 10.23
N GLU A 19 15.98 -3.68 11.06
CA GLU A 19 16.82 -4.62 11.77
C GLU A 19 16.04 -5.34 12.88
N GLN A 20 15.12 -4.65 13.55
CA GLN A 20 14.23 -5.26 14.53
C GLN A 20 13.18 -6.16 13.88
N VAL A 21 12.62 -5.76 12.74
CA VAL A 21 11.74 -6.60 11.91
C VAL A 21 12.44 -7.91 11.56
N LYS A 22 13.64 -7.85 10.98
CA LYS A 22 14.45 -9.03 10.63
C LYS A 22 14.71 -9.94 11.82
N ARG A 23 15.11 -9.37 12.96
CA ARG A 23 15.38 -10.14 14.19
C ARG A 23 14.14 -10.89 14.68
N LEU A 24 12.97 -10.24 14.64
CA LEU A 24 11.72 -10.84 15.10
C LEU A 24 11.26 -11.94 14.16
N LEU A 25 11.29 -11.73 12.83
CA LEU A 25 10.97 -12.76 11.86
C LEU A 25 11.93 -13.96 11.95
N ALA A 26 13.23 -13.71 12.10
CA ALA A 26 14.25 -14.76 12.24
C ALA A 26 14.08 -15.62 13.52
N SER A 27 13.37 -15.11 14.53
CA SER A 27 13.04 -15.88 15.73
C SER A 27 11.84 -16.83 15.55
N GLY A 28 11.21 -16.82 14.37
CA GLY A 28 10.04 -17.64 14.04
C GLY A 28 8.70 -16.97 14.34
N LEU A 29 8.68 -15.63 14.50
CA LEU A 29 7.42 -14.89 14.60
C LEU A 29 6.63 -15.02 13.29
N ASP A 30 5.40 -15.50 13.38
CA ASP A 30 4.45 -15.48 12.26
C ASP A 30 3.88 -14.07 12.11
N PRO A 31 4.07 -13.39 10.96
CA PRO A 31 3.54 -12.04 10.74
C PRO A 31 2.02 -12.02 10.48
N ASN A 32 1.34 -13.17 10.41
CA ASN A 32 -0.09 -13.28 10.09
C ASN A 32 -1.00 -13.16 11.33
N PHE A 33 -0.80 -12.12 12.11
CA PHE A 33 -1.70 -11.73 13.20
C PHE A 33 -2.38 -10.41 12.89
N ILE A 34 -3.40 -10.07 13.67
CA ILE A 34 -4.14 -8.82 13.53
C ILE A 34 -4.00 -8.05 14.85
N ASP A 35 -3.46 -6.84 14.77
CA ASP A 35 -3.69 -5.82 15.80
C ASP A 35 -5.13 -5.30 15.64
N LEU A 36 -5.88 -5.18 16.74
CA LEU A 36 -7.29 -4.80 16.66
C LEU A 36 -7.50 -3.32 16.35
N GLU A 37 -6.48 -2.48 16.54
CA GLU A 37 -6.53 -1.05 16.26
C GLU A 37 -5.86 -0.71 14.93
N LYS A 38 -4.85 -1.50 14.53
CA LYS A 38 -3.99 -1.17 13.36
C LYS A 38 -4.08 -2.17 12.21
N GLY A 39 -4.84 -3.25 12.38
CA GLY A 39 -4.94 -4.31 11.38
C GLY A 39 -3.72 -5.25 11.33
N PRO A 40 -3.55 -6.00 10.24
CA PRO A 40 -2.43 -6.92 10.07
C PRO A 40 -1.10 -6.20 9.80
N PRO A 41 0.06 -6.74 10.21
CA PRO A 41 1.37 -6.12 9.99
C PRO A 41 1.67 -5.65 8.56
N ILE A 42 1.14 -6.35 7.55
CA ILE A 42 1.29 -5.93 6.15
C ILE A 42 0.53 -4.64 5.84
N SER A 43 -0.69 -4.47 6.38
CA SER A 43 -1.45 -3.23 6.25
C SER A 43 -0.77 -2.10 7.02
N ILE A 44 -0.23 -2.36 8.21
CA ILE A 44 0.51 -1.35 8.99
C ILE A 44 1.70 -0.78 8.18
N LEU A 45 2.42 -1.65 7.46
CA LEU A 45 3.50 -1.20 6.57
C LEU A 45 2.96 -0.35 5.42
N CYS A 46 1.86 -0.77 4.80
CA CYS A 46 1.31 -0.08 3.64
C CYS A 46 0.61 1.23 4.00
N ASP A 47 -0.03 1.33 5.15
CA ASP A 47 -0.56 2.57 5.72
C ASP A 47 0.55 3.60 5.96
N GLY A 48 1.72 3.15 6.45
CA GLY A 48 2.91 3.99 6.58
C GLY A 48 3.40 4.65 5.28
N LEU A 49 3.00 4.14 4.11
CA LEU A 49 3.31 4.75 2.82
C LEU A 49 2.63 6.10 2.64
N PHE A 50 1.54 6.38 3.36
CA PHE A 50 0.85 7.66 3.33
C PHE A 50 1.79 8.80 3.71
N GLN A 51 2.64 8.60 4.74
CA GLN A 51 3.61 9.63 5.12
C GLN A 51 4.66 9.89 4.03
N TRP A 52 5.07 8.84 3.30
CA TRP A 52 5.96 9.00 2.14
C TRP A 52 5.24 9.77 1.03
N TRP A 53 3.97 9.47 0.76
CA TRP A 53 3.18 10.12 -0.27
C TRP A 53 2.89 11.59 0.04
N GLU A 54 2.56 11.92 1.29
CA GLU A 54 2.41 13.31 1.76
C GLU A 54 3.66 14.13 1.45
N ASN A 55 4.85 13.60 1.75
CA ASN A 55 6.11 14.29 1.46
C ASN A 55 6.31 14.53 -0.04
N VAL A 56 5.87 13.60 -0.90
CA VAL A 56 5.92 13.78 -2.36
C VAL A 56 4.94 14.87 -2.79
N CYS A 57 3.71 14.87 -2.28
CA CYS A 57 2.70 15.88 -2.58
C CYS A 57 3.15 17.28 -2.14
N GLU A 58 3.65 17.44 -0.91
CA GLU A 58 4.17 18.71 -0.41
C GLU A 58 5.33 19.26 -1.27
N ALA A 59 6.20 18.37 -1.78
CA ALA A 59 7.28 18.75 -2.69
C ALA A 59 6.73 19.27 -4.04
N TYR A 60 5.67 18.66 -4.57
CA TYR A 60 4.97 19.17 -5.76
C TYR A 60 4.33 20.53 -5.48
N GLU A 61 3.60 20.68 -4.38
CA GLU A 61 2.89 21.92 -4.01
C GLU A 61 3.85 23.10 -3.76
N SER A 62 5.03 22.82 -3.21
CA SER A 62 6.09 23.83 -3.01
C SER A 62 6.84 24.21 -4.29
N GLY A 63 6.59 23.51 -5.41
CA GLY A 63 7.26 23.73 -6.69
C GLY A 63 8.68 23.15 -6.78
N GLU A 64 9.06 22.28 -5.83
CA GLU A 64 10.36 21.61 -5.75
C GLU A 64 10.17 20.07 -5.72
N PRO A 65 9.59 19.46 -6.77
CA PRO A 65 9.28 18.03 -6.76
C PRO A 65 10.53 17.18 -6.53
N LEU A 66 10.36 16.12 -5.74
CA LEU A 66 11.43 15.17 -5.48
C LEU A 66 11.87 14.46 -6.77
N THR A 67 13.18 14.30 -6.93
CA THR A 67 13.72 13.44 -8.00
C THR A 67 13.38 11.97 -7.75
N GLU A 68 13.38 11.16 -8.81
CA GLU A 68 13.18 9.71 -8.70
C GLU A 68 14.13 9.05 -7.69
N GLU A 69 15.39 9.50 -7.63
CA GLU A 69 16.37 8.96 -6.69
C GLU A 69 16.03 9.32 -5.24
N GLN A 70 15.55 10.54 -4.97
CA GLN A 70 15.11 10.95 -3.63
C GLN A 70 13.87 10.17 -3.20
N LYS A 71 12.87 10.03 -4.09
CA LYS A 71 11.68 9.22 -3.85
C LYS A 71 12.04 7.79 -3.49
N LYS A 72 12.91 7.17 -4.29
CA LYS A 72 13.42 5.81 -4.05
C LYS A 72 14.17 5.70 -2.73
N GLN A 73 15.06 6.65 -2.43
CA GLN A 73 15.83 6.64 -1.19
C GLN A 73 14.93 6.70 0.05
N GLN A 74 13.90 7.55 0.03
CA GLN A 74 12.93 7.66 1.13
C GLN A 74 12.05 6.41 1.26
N LEU A 75 11.72 5.76 0.13
CA LEU A 75 10.88 4.56 0.10
C LEU A 75 11.64 3.27 0.44
N GLN A 76 12.97 3.25 0.31
CA GLN A 76 13.77 2.02 0.35
C GLN A 76 13.52 1.17 1.60
N VAL A 77 13.38 1.79 2.77
CA VAL A 77 13.12 1.05 4.02
C VAL A 77 11.77 0.34 4.02
N HIS A 78 10.74 0.93 3.40
CA HIS A 78 9.42 0.31 3.27
C HIS A 78 9.50 -0.91 2.35
N LEU A 79 10.22 -0.79 1.22
CA LEU A 79 10.44 -1.91 0.30
C LEU A 79 11.24 -3.04 0.96
N ASP A 80 12.27 -2.70 1.74
CA ASP A 80 13.06 -3.71 2.44
C ASP A 80 12.21 -4.46 3.49
N ILE A 81 11.37 -3.75 4.25
CA ILE A 81 10.43 -4.37 5.21
C ILE A 81 9.39 -5.22 4.47
N LEU A 82 8.85 -4.74 3.34
CA LEU A 82 7.91 -5.49 2.50
C LEU A 82 8.52 -6.83 2.05
N GLU A 83 9.76 -6.82 1.59
CA GLU A 83 10.44 -8.05 1.18
C GLU A 83 10.63 -9.03 2.34
N GLU A 84 10.97 -8.54 3.54
CA GLU A 84 11.07 -9.40 4.73
C GLU A 84 9.71 -10.02 5.10
N LEU A 85 8.62 -9.25 5.02
CA LEU A 85 7.26 -9.76 5.24
C LEU A 85 6.87 -10.82 4.20
N ILE A 86 7.14 -10.57 2.92
CA ILE A 86 6.84 -11.53 1.84
C ILE A 86 7.67 -12.82 2.01
N GLN A 87 8.96 -12.70 2.34
CA GLN A 87 9.82 -13.84 2.63
C GLN A 87 9.32 -14.65 3.82
N ALA A 88 8.81 -13.98 4.86
CA ALA A 88 8.16 -14.58 6.02
C ALA A 88 6.73 -15.09 5.76
N LYS A 89 6.25 -15.06 4.52
CA LYS A 89 4.91 -15.52 4.11
C LYS A 89 3.78 -14.76 4.79
N ALA A 90 3.94 -13.44 4.93
CA ALA A 90 2.84 -12.56 5.22
C ALA A 90 1.72 -12.74 4.19
N ASN A 91 0.50 -12.83 4.67
CA ASN A 91 -0.70 -12.98 3.86
C ASN A 91 -1.13 -11.59 3.41
N LEU A 92 -0.84 -11.30 2.13
CA LEU A 92 -1.12 -10.02 1.47
C LEU A 92 -2.61 -9.80 1.18
N HIS A 93 -3.45 -10.78 1.51
CA HIS A 93 -4.90 -10.71 1.41
C HIS A 93 -5.57 -10.50 2.77
N LEU A 94 -4.80 -10.35 3.86
CA LEU A 94 -5.36 -9.92 5.13
C LEU A 94 -5.71 -8.44 5.04
N TRP A 95 -6.90 -8.11 5.51
CA TRP A 95 -7.36 -6.74 5.73
C TRP A 95 -7.92 -6.63 7.14
N ASP A 96 -8.02 -5.39 7.60
CA ASP A 96 -8.71 -5.02 8.82
C ASP A 96 -10.23 -5.33 8.73
N ALA A 97 -10.84 -5.75 9.84
CA ALA A 97 -12.28 -5.97 9.90
C ALA A 97 -13.10 -4.67 10.01
N GLU A 98 -12.48 -3.56 10.42
CA GLU A 98 -13.11 -2.24 10.53
C GLU A 98 -12.98 -1.43 9.23
N GLU A 99 -11.84 -1.51 8.57
CA GLU A 99 -11.58 -0.92 7.26
C GLU A 99 -11.33 -2.04 6.23
N LEU A 100 -12.27 -2.24 5.29
CA LEU A 100 -12.16 -3.26 4.22
C LEU A 100 -11.08 -2.90 3.16
N TYR A 101 -10.03 -2.19 3.56
CA TYR A 101 -8.87 -1.87 2.76
C TYR A 101 -7.75 -2.89 3.02
N GLY A 102 -7.21 -3.43 1.94
CA GLY A 102 -6.09 -4.37 1.97
C GLY A 102 -4.80 -3.70 1.51
N PRO A 103 -3.64 -4.38 1.67
CA PRO A 103 -2.32 -3.83 1.35
C PRO A 103 -2.20 -3.20 -0.04
N LEU A 104 -2.89 -3.77 -1.05
CA LEU A 104 -2.88 -3.24 -2.41
C LEU A 104 -3.66 -1.93 -2.54
N TRP A 105 -4.75 -1.76 -1.80
CA TRP A 105 -5.49 -0.50 -1.75
C TRP A 105 -4.66 0.56 -1.03
N ASP A 106 -4.10 0.27 0.15
CA ASP A 106 -3.28 1.20 0.93
C ASP A 106 -2.07 1.73 0.13
N ALA A 107 -1.40 0.84 -0.60
CA ALA A 107 -0.31 1.22 -1.48
C ALA A 107 -0.78 2.04 -2.69
N ALA A 108 -1.97 1.75 -3.22
CA ALA A 108 -2.53 2.46 -4.37
C ALA A 108 -3.06 3.85 -3.99
N SER A 109 -3.69 4.01 -2.83
CA SER A 109 -4.15 5.32 -2.31
C SER A 109 -2.98 6.24 -1.96
N SER A 110 -1.82 5.66 -1.63
CA SER A 110 -0.55 6.40 -1.46
C SER A 110 0.22 6.63 -2.79
N ALA A 111 -0.40 6.34 -3.94
CA ALA A 111 0.22 6.38 -5.27
C ALA A 111 1.62 5.69 -5.34
N CYS A 112 1.83 4.66 -4.52
CA CYS A 112 3.14 4.04 -4.32
C CYS A 112 3.39 2.96 -5.37
N VAL A 113 3.68 3.39 -6.61
CA VAL A 113 3.90 2.52 -7.78
C VAL A 113 4.79 1.31 -7.47
N PRO A 114 5.95 1.44 -6.77
CA PRO A 114 6.81 0.28 -6.50
C PRO A 114 6.18 -0.78 -5.59
N VAL A 115 5.41 -0.38 -4.58
CA VAL A 115 4.73 -1.33 -3.67
C VAL A 115 3.54 -1.96 -4.38
N VAL A 116 2.74 -1.16 -5.11
CA VAL A 116 1.63 -1.67 -5.93
C VAL A 116 2.13 -2.73 -6.92
N GLN A 117 3.21 -2.44 -7.64
CA GLN A 117 3.83 -3.41 -8.56
C GLN A 117 4.21 -4.68 -7.83
N ARG A 118 4.90 -4.55 -6.69
CA ARG A 118 5.40 -5.71 -5.95
C ARG A 118 4.27 -6.60 -5.42
N LEU A 119 3.18 -6.02 -4.92
CA LEU A 119 1.99 -6.75 -4.47
C LEU A 119 1.27 -7.47 -5.62
N LEU A 120 1.16 -6.82 -6.79
CA LEU A 120 0.60 -7.44 -8.00
C LEU A 120 1.47 -8.60 -8.51
N GLU A 121 2.80 -8.52 -8.38
CA GLU A 121 3.72 -9.62 -8.69
C GLU A 121 3.51 -10.84 -7.77
N GLU A 122 3.08 -10.63 -6.52
CA GLU A 122 2.62 -11.69 -5.61
C GLU A 122 1.18 -12.16 -5.89
N LYS A 123 0.56 -11.69 -6.98
CA LYS A 123 -0.78 -12.07 -7.45
C LYS A 123 -1.91 -11.68 -6.50
N VAL A 124 -1.75 -10.57 -5.78
CA VAL A 124 -2.89 -9.93 -5.10
C VAL A 124 -3.93 -9.54 -6.16
N ASP A 125 -5.18 -9.95 -5.96
CA ASP A 125 -6.27 -9.69 -6.92
C ASP A 125 -6.66 -8.20 -6.88
N PRO A 126 -6.47 -7.44 -7.97
CA PRO A 126 -6.83 -6.02 -7.99
C PRO A 126 -8.34 -5.77 -8.12
N ASN A 127 -9.15 -6.82 -8.23
CA ASN A 127 -10.61 -6.73 -8.37
C ASN A 127 -11.37 -7.09 -7.09
N THR A 128 -10.69 -7.18 -5.95
CA THR A 128 -11.35 -7.21 -4.64
C THR A 128 -12.21 -5.96 -4.48
N ARG A 129 -13.35 -6.13 -3.80
CA ARG A 129 -14.30 -5.05 -3.55
C ARG A 129 -14.24 -4.62 -2.09
N ASP A 130 -14.34 -3.32 -1.87
CA ASP A 130 -14.55 -2.74 -0.54
C ASP A 130 -16.00 -2.91 -0.06
N GLU A 131 -16.34 -2.27 1.07
CA GLU A 131 -17.66 -2.33 1.69
C GLU A 131 -18.77 -1.65 0.87
N GLU A 132 -18.40 -0.67 0.06
CA GLU A 132 -19.30 0.02 -0.85
C GLU A 132 -19.48 -0.75 -2.18
N GLY A 133 -18.75 -1.85 -2.34
CA GLY A 133 -18.75 -2.69 -3.52
C GLY A 133 -17.88 -2.14 -4.64
N LEU A 134 -17.02 -1.16 -4.36
CA LEU A 134 -16.08 -0.60 -5.31
C LEU A 134 -14.84 -1.49 -5.42
N THR A 135 -14.38 -1.74 -6.65
CA THR A 135 -13.06 -2.31 -6.87
C THR A 135 -11.97 -1.30 -6.53
N ILE A 136 -10.73 -1.76 -6.34
CA ILE A 136 -9.57 -0.88 -6.12
C ILE A 136 -9.48 0.20 -7.21
N LEU A 137 -9.66 -0.16 -8.49
CA LEU A 137 -9.58 0.84 -9.56
C LEU A 137 -10.68 1.91 -9.46
N SER A 138 -11.92 1.52 -9.10
CA SER A 138 -13.00 2.47 -8.90
C SER A 138 -12.77 3.36 -7.68
N SER A 139 -12.44 2.75 -6.54
CA SER A 139 -12.23 3.45 -5.27
C SER A 139 -11.08 4.47 -5.37
N ILE A 140 -9.94 4.10 -5.97
CA ILE A 140 -8.80 5.03 -6.10
C ILE A 140 -9.05 6.10 -7.17
N SER A 141 -9.78 5.81 -8.24
CA SER A 141 -10.15 6.84 -9.23
C SER A 141 -11.06 7.91 -8.63
N ASP A 142 -12.05 7.48 -7.83
CA ASP A 142 -12.93 8.37 -7.08
C ASP A 142 -12.16 9.18 -6.03
N LEU A 143 -11.29 8.52 -5.26
CA LEU A 143 -10.44 9.16 -4.24
C LEU A 143 -9.55 10.27 -4.83
N PHE A 144 -8.90 10.02 -5.95
CA PHE A 144 -7.96 10.98 -6.55
C PHE A 144 -8.65 12.05 -7.40
N PHE A 145 -9.73 11.71 -8.11
CA PHE A 145 -10.26 12.54 -9.18
C PHE A 145 -11.79 12.75 -9.16
N ASP A 146 -12.53 12.18 -8.20
CA ASP A 146 -14.00 12.27 -8.10
C ASP A 146 -14.70 11.84 -9.41
N CYS A 147 -14.12 10.85 -10.11
CA CYS A 147 -14.64 10.32 -11.37
C CYS A 147 -14.17 8.89 -11.68
N ASP A 148 -14.75 8.29 -12.72
CA ASP A 148 -14.34 6.99 -13.22
C ASP A 148 -13.00 7.05 -13.96
N TYR A 149 -12.21 5.96 -13.93
CA TYR A 149 -10.92 5.84 -14.62
C TYR A 149 -10.91 6.34 -16.08
N ASP A 150 -11.97 6.05 -16.84
CA ASP A 150 -12.08 6.42 -18.26
C ASP A 150 -12.38 7.92 -18.48
N GLU A 151 -12.73 8.65 -17.41
CA GLU A 151 -13.11 10.07 -17.41
C GLU A 151 -12.03 10.99 -16.85
N ILE A 152 -10.94 10.42 -16.30
CA ILE A 152 -9.84 11.18 -15.68
C ILE A 152 -9.18 12.11 -16.70
N ASP A 153 -9.06 13.39 -16.33
CA ASP A 153 -8.22 14.35 -17.04
C ASP A 153 -6.76 14.24 -16.58
N TRP A 154 -5.97 13.46 -17.31
CA TRP A 154 -4.56 13.21 -16.98
C TRP A 154 -3.65 14.44 -17.11
N SER A 155 -4.12 15.61 -17.57
CA SER A 155 -3.27 16.81 -17.61
C SER A 155 -3.01 17.42 -16.23
N GLU A 156 -3.89 17.16 -15.27
CA GLU A 156 -3.81 17.70 -13.90
C GLU A 156 -3.32 16.66 -12.87
N ALA A 157 -3.13 15.40 -13.28
CA ALA A 157 -2.69 14.31 -12.41
C ALA A 157 -1.18 14.37 -12.12
N LEU A 158 -0.79 14.00 -10.89
CA LEU A 158 0.60 13.71 -10.58
C LEU A 158 1.05 12.46 -11.34
N THR A 159 2.36 12.35 -11.57
CA THR A 159 2.92 11.26 -12.37
C THR A 159 2.68 9.90 -11.70
N GLU A 160 2.77 9.86 -10.38
CA GLU A 160 2.62 8.69 -9.52
C GLU A 160 1.17 8.18 -9.47
N GLU A 161 0.19 9.09 -9.37
CA GLU A 161 -1.25 8.74 -9.39
C GLU A 161 -1.61 8.08 -10.72
N LYS A 162 -1.18 8.72 -11.82
CA LYS A 162 -1.37 8.19 -13.16
C LYS A 162 -0.71 6.82 -13.34
N GLN A 163 0.56 6.70 -12.97
CA GLN A 163 1.29 5.44 -13.09
C GLN A 163 0.65 4.33 -12.24
N THR A 164 0.14 4.66 -11.06
CA THR A 164 -0.54 3.71 -10.17
C THR A 164 -1.81 3.16 -10.81
N LEU A 165 -2.69 4.03 -11.29
CA LEU A 165 -3.94 3.62 -11.93
C LEU A 165 -3.71 2.89 -13.26
N GLU A 166 -2.76 3.35 -14.08
CA GLU A 166 -2.35 2.65 -15.31
C GLU A 166 -1.77 1.26 -14.99
N LEU A 167 -0.94 1.14 -13.95
CA LEU A 167 -0.35 -0.14 -13.53
C LEU A 167 -1.42 -1.13 -13.06
N LEU A 168 -2.37 -0.69 -12.24
CA LEU A 168 -3.53 -1.48 -11.84
C LEU A 168 -4.30 -1.97 -13.07
N ARG A 169 -4.63 -1.06 -13.98
CA ARG A 169 -5.35 -1.38 -15.22
C ARG A 169 -4.60 -2.40 -16.08
N GLN A 170 -3.28 -2.24 -16.23
CA GLN A 170 -2.42 -3.17 -16.97
C GLN A 170 -2.40 -4.58 -16.34
N HIS A 171 -2.55 -4.67 -15.03
CA HIS A 171 -2.65 -5.94 -14.29
C HIS A 171 -4.09 -6.47 -14.18
N GLY A 172 -5.01 -5.94 -15.00
CA GLY A 172 -6.37 -6.46 -15.12
C GLY A 172 -7.32 -5.95 -14.04
N ALA A 173 -6.97 -4.86 -13.34
CA ALA A 173 -7.92 -4.14 -12.52
C ALA A 173 -9.05 -3.58 -13.40
N LYS A 174 -10.28 -3.76 -12.92
CA LYS A 174 -11.48 -3.31 -13.58
C LYS A 174 -12.22 -2.35 -12.67
N MET A 175 -12.93 -1.41 -13.28
CA MET A 175 -13.94 -0.62 -12.60
C MET A 175 -15.09 -1.54 -12.17
N SER A 176 -15.76 -1.18 -11.08
CA SER A 176 -16.89 -1.93 -10.54
C SER A 176 -17.98 -2.19 -11.58
N LYS A 177 -18.24 -1.20 -12.44
CA LYS A 177 -19.22 -1.29 -13.55
C LYS A 177 -18.88 -2.36 -14.60
N GLU A 178 -17.61 -2.74 -14.72
CA GLU A 178 -17.14 -3.75 -15.70
C GLU A 178 -17.21 -5.20 -15.16
N LEU A 179 -17.54 -5.37 -13.88
CA LEU A 179 -17.67 -6.66 -13.19
C LEU A 179 -19.13 -7.00 -12.86
N THR A 180 -20.08 -6.34 -13.51
CA THR A 180 -21.52 -6.59 -13.37
C THR A 180 -22.04 -7.64 -14.35
#